data_AF-A0A5B7AZ09-F1
#
_entry.id   AF-A0A5B7AZ09-F1
#
_cell.length_a   1.000
_cell.length_b   1.000
_cell.length_c   1.000
_cell.angle_alpha   90.00
_cell.angle_beta   90.00
_cell.angle_gamma   90.00
#
_symmetry.space_group_name_H-M   'P 1'
#
loop_
_entity.id
_entity.type
_entity.pdbx_description
1 polymer ?
#
loop_
_entity_poly.entity_id
_entity_poly.type
_entity_poly.pdbx_seq_one_letter_code
_entity_poly.pdbx_strand_id
1 'polypeptide(L)'
;MLPVEPKLGKMLILGAIFNCLDPILTVVAGLSVRDPFLTPLDKKDLAEAAKAQFSRDYSDHLALVRAYDGWTNAERDLAGYEYCWKNFLSAQSMKVIDSLRREFYSLLKDTGLVDSNSTTCNTWSYDEHIIRAVICYGLYPGICSVVHNEKSFSLKTMEDGQ
;
A
#
# COMPACT_ATOMS: atom_id res chain seq x y z
N MET A 1 20.80 -5.85 -6.72
CA MET A 1 20.17 -5.99 -5.38
C MET A 1 19.17 -4.85 -5.24
N LEU A 2 17.97 -5.12 -4.71
CA LEU A 2 16.97 -4.06 -4.50
C LEU A 2 17.37 -3.21 -3.28
N PRO A 3 17.36 -1.87 -3.34
CA PRO A 3 17.76 -0.99 -2.24
C PRO A 3 16.63 -0.83 -1.21
N VAL A 4 16.02 -1.93 -0.79
CA VAL A 4 14.91 -1.98 0.17
C VAL A 4 15.18 -3.00 1.25
N GLU A 5 14.48 -2.88 2.37
CA GLU A 5 14.53 -3.91 3.42
C GLU A 5 14.15 -5.27 2.84
N PRO A 6 14.81 -6.38 3.23
CA PRO A 6 14.56 -7.71 2.65
C PRO A 6 13.08 -8.12 2.64
N LYS A 7 12.31 -7.71 3.66
CA LYS A 7 10.86 -7.99 3.76
C LYS A 7 10.03 -7.31 2.67
N LEU A 8 10.45 -6.13 2.23
CA LEU A 8 9.81 -5.39 1.14
C LEU A 8 10.28 -5.92 -0.23
N GLY A 9 11.56 -6.28 -0.32
CA GLY A 9 12.13 -6.92 -1.52
C GLY A 9 11.42 -8.23 -1.87
N LYS A 10 11.19 -9.12 -0.88
CA LYS A 10 10.43 -10.36 -1.12
C LYS A 10 8.99 -10.08 -1.57
N MET A 11 8.36 -9.02 -1.06
CA MET A 11 6.99 -8.64 -1.45
C MET A 11 6.95 -8.22 -2.93
N LEU A 12 7.91 -7.41 -3.40
CA LEU A 12 8.04 -7.01 -4.81
C LEU A 12 8.22 -8.22 -5.75
N ILE A 13 9.11 -9.15 -5.39
CA ILE A 13 9.36 -10.36 -6.18
C ILE A 13 8.08 -11.20 -6.29
N LEU A 14 7.36 -11.41 -5.18
CA LEU A 14 6.11 -12.16 -5.19
C LEU A 14 5.01 -11.44 -5.96
N GLY A 15 4.93 -10.10 -5.88
CA GLY A 15 3.99 -9.31 -6.67
C GLY A 15 4.18 -9.55 -8.18
N ALA A 16 5.43 -9.64 -8.63
CA ALA A 16 5.76 -9.99 -10.01
C ALA A 16 5.36 -11.44 -10.35
N ILE A 17 5.70 -12.43 -9.50
CA ILE A 17 5.39 -13.85 -9.73
C ILE A 17 3.87 -14.11 -9.77
N PHE A 18 3.10 -13.49 -8.89
CA PHE A 18 1.65 -13.66 -8.81
C PHE A 18 0.87 -12.71 -9.72
N ASN A 19 1.56 -11.93 -10.56
CA ASN A 19 0.95 -10.98 -11.51
C ASN A 19 -0.01 -9.97 -10.84
N CYS A 20 0.36 -9.47 -9.66
CA CYS A 20 -0.35 -8.40 -8.93
C CYS A 20 0.62 -7.24 -8.60
N LEU A 21 1.55 -6.95 -9.51
CA LEU A 21 2.70 -6.12 -9.22
C LEU A 21 2.33 -4.66 -8.90
N ASP A 22 1.37 -4.10 -9.64
CA ASP A 22 0.99 -2.69 -9.52
C ASP A 22 0.54 -2.29 -8.10
N PRO A 23 -0.44 -2.94 -7.45
CA PRO A 23 -0.80 -2.60 -6.07
C PRO A 23 0.34 -2.87 -5.09
N ILE A 24 1.15 -3.91 -5.32
CA ILE A 24 2.29 -4.25 -4.45
C ILE A 24 3.39 -3.19 -4.52
N LEU A 25 3.64 -2.60 -5.69
CA LEU A 25 4.54 -1.45 -5.83
C LEU A 25 4.06 -0.26 -4.98
N THR A 26 2.75 0.00 -4.95
CA THR A 26 2.18 1.07 -4.11
C THR A 26 2.38 0.78 -2.64
N VAL A 27 2.09 -0.44 -2.20
CA VAL A 27 2.25 -0.84 -0.80
C VAL A 27 3.71 -0.72 -0.36
N VAL A 28 4.64 -1.27 -1.14
CA VAL A 28 6.07 -1.23 -0.81
C VAL A 28 6.62 0.20 -0.81
N ALA A 29 6.22 1.03 -1.79
CA ALA A 29 6.59 2.44 -1.81
C ALA A 29 6.02 3.21 -0.62
N GLY A 30 4.75 3.00 -0.27
CA GLY A 30 4.10 3.62 0.89
C GLY A 30 4.72 3.24 2.21
N LEU A 31 5.10 1.97 2.39
CA LEU A 31 5.82 1.48 3.57
C LEU A 31 7.26 2.02 3.67
N SER A 32 7.81 2.52 2.55
CA SER A 32 9.15 3.12 2.49
C SER A 32 9.14 4.63 2.74
N VAL A 33 7.97 5.25 2.90
CA VAL A 33 7.81 6.70 3.14
C VAL A 33 6.93 6.96 4.36
N ARG A 34 6.79 8.22 4.74
CA ARG A 34 5.79 8.64 5.75
C ARG A 34 4.38 8.42 5.20
N ASP A 35 3.47 7.93 6.06
CA ASP A 35 2.04 7.76 5.77
C ASP A 35 1.48 9.00 5.04
N PRO A 36 0.91 8.86 3.83
CA PRO A 36 0.32 9.99 3.11
C PRO A 36 -0.99 10.48 3.73
N PHE A 37 -1.68 9.70 4.56
CA PHE A 37 -2.90 10.15 5.22
C PHE A 37 -2.56 11.15 6.34
N LEU A 38 -3.12 12.35 6.24
CA LEU A 38 -2.93 13.43 7.20
C LEU A 38 -4.02 13.39 8.27
N THR A 39 -3.67 13.74 9.51
CA THR A 39 -4.64 13.86 10.61
C THR A 39 -4.46 15.20 11.32
N PRO A 40 -4.94 16.32 10.72
CA PRO A 40 -4.90 17.62 11.37
C PRO A 40 -5.74 17.62 12.66
N LEU A 41 -5.21 18.21 13.74
CA LEU A 41 -5.85 18.19 15.06
C LEU A 41 -7.26 18.82 15.05
N ASP A 42 -7.45 19.88 14.26
CA ASP A 42 -8.71 20.63 14.13
C ASP A 42 -9.74 19.94 13.24
N LYS A 43 -9.32 18.95 12.44
CA LYS A 43 -10.16 18.26 11.44
C LYS A 43 -10.04 16.74 11.52
N LYS A 44 -9.71 16.21 12.70
CA LYS A 44 -9.48 14.79 12.93
C LYS A 44 -10.64 13.93 12.43
N ASP A 45 -11.87 14.24 12.83
CA ASP A 45 -13.05 13.44 12.46
C ASP A 45 -13.30 13.43 10.95
N LEU A 46 -13.07 14.57 10.27
CA LEU A 46 -13.20 14.67 8.81
C LEU A 46 -12.10 13.88 8.09
N ALA A 47 -10.87 13.92 8.59
CA ALA A 47 -9.75 13.17 8.04
C ALA A 47 -9.94 11.66 8.20
N GLU A 48 -10.42 11.22 9.37
CA GLU A 48 -10.76 9.82 9.64
C GLU A 48 -11.91 9.36 8.74
N ALA A 49 -12.96 10.16 8.58
CA ALA A 49 -14.06 9.87 7.67
C ALA A 49 -13.61 9.79 6.20
N ALA A 50 -12.67 10.64 5.77
CA ALA A 50 -12.09 10.58 4.44
C ALA A 50 -11.24 9.31 4.25
N LYS A 51 -10.36 8.98 5.20
CA LYS A 51 -9.55 7.74 5.17
C LYS A 51 -10.44 6.49 5.17
N ALA A 52 -11.55 6.50 5.90
CA ALA A 52 -12.50 5.40 5.96
C ALA A 52 -13.14 5.09 4.60
N GLN A 53 -13.31 6.08 3.71
CA GLN A 53 -13.85 5.86 2.36
C GLN A 53 -12.93 4.99 1.49
N PHE A 54 -11.63 5.00 1.75
CA PHE A 54 -10.65 4.12 1.13
C PHE A 54 -10.55 2.75 1.81
N SER A 55 -10.99 2.64 3.07
CA SER A 55 -10.78 1.48 3.93
C SER A 55 -11.92 0.46 3.89
N ARG A 56 -12.65 0.37 2.77
CA ARG A 56 -13.89 -0.43 2.59
C ARG A 56 -13.80 -1.89 3.07
N ASP A 57 -12.59 -2.46 3.09
CA ASP A 57 -12.33 -3.87 3.45
C ASP A 57 -11.26 -4.01 4.54
N TYR A 58 -11.23 -3.06 5.49
CA TYR A 58 -10.42 -3.11 6.71
C TYR A 58 -8.92 -3.38 6.47
N SER A 59 -8.33 -2.76 5.44
CA SER A 59 -6.91 -2.87 5.15
C SER A 59 -6.33 -1.51 4.82
N ASP A 60 -5.45 -0.99 5.68
CA ASP A 60 -4.73 0.27 5.46
C ASP A 60 -3.86 0.21 4.19
N HIS A 61 -3.27 -0.96 3.90
CA HIS A 61 -2.49 -1.16 2.68
C HIS A 61 -3.36 -1.02 1.42
N LEU A 62 -4.58 -1.56 1.42
CA LEU A 62 -5.50 -1.40 0.29
C LEU A 62 -6.12 0.00 0.26
N ALA A 63 -6.31 0.64 1.42
CA ALA A 63 -6.70 2.05 1.48
C ALA A 63 -5.67 2.95 0.80
N LEU A 64 -4.38 2.69 1.05
CA LEU A 64 -3.27 3.36 0.37
C LEU A 64 -3.30 3.13 -1.15
N VAL A 65 -3.50 1.87 -1.60
CA VAL A 65 -3.62 1.54 -3.04
C VAL A 65 -4.72 2.38 -3.69
N ARG A 66 -5.93 2.37 -3.11
CA ARG A 66 -7.07 3.13 -3.63
C ARG A 66 -6.85 4.64 -3.62
N ALA A 67 -6.22 5.16 -2.56
CA ALA A 67 -5.89 6.57 -2.45
C ALA A 67 -4.89 6.99 -3.55
N TYR A 68 -3.87 6.17 -3.80
CA TYR A 68 -2.89 6.39 -4.86
C TYR A 68 -3.51 6.29 -6.26
N ASP A 69 -4.36 5.29 -6.52
CA ASP A 69 -5.03 5.13 -7.82
C ASP A 69 -5.93 6.33 -8.14
N GLY A 70 -6.73 6.77 -7.16
CA GLY A 70 -7.56 7.95 -7.32
C GLY A 70 -6.73 9.23 -7.50
N TRP A 71 -5.60 9.36 -6.78
CA TRP A 71 -4.69 10.49 -6.96
C TRP A 71 -4.06 10.48 -8.36
N THR A 72 -3.61 9.31 -8.85
CA THR A 72 -3.00 9.16 -10.18
C THR A 72 -4.00 9.50 -11.28
N ASN A 73 -5.26 9.10 -11.13
CA ASN A 73 -6.32 9.49 -12.04
C ASN A 73 -6.56 11.00 -12.03
N ALA A 74 -6.63 11.63 -10.86
CA ALA A 74 -6.79 13.07 -10.75
C ALA A 74 -5.57 13.85 -11.28
N GLU A 75 -4.36 13.34 -11.08
CA GLU A 75 -3.12 13.96 -11.56
C GLU A 75 -3.05 14.02 -13.10
N ARG A 76 -3.66 13.05 -13.80
CA ARG A 76 -3.78 13.09 -15.28
C ARG A 76 -4.54 14.32 -15.78
N ASP A 77 -5.51 14.79 -14.99
CA ASP A 77 -6.31 15.98 -15.26
C ASP A 77 -5.77 17.23 -14.53
N LEU A 78 -4.51 17.18 -14.05
CA LEU A 78 -3.86 18.23 -13.26
C LEU A 78 -4.59 18.60 -11.96
N ALA A 79 -5.46 17.71 -11.47
CA ALA A 79 -6.28 17.89 -10.28
C ALA A 79 -5.75 17.14 -9.05
N GLY A 80 -4.54 16.58 -9.10
CA GLY A 80 -4.01 15.75 -8.01
C GLY A 80 -3.77 16.52 -6.70
N TYR A 81 -3.45 17.82 -6.76
CA TYR A 81 -3.38 18.66 -5.56
C TYR A 81 -4.75 18.83 -4.89
N GLU A 82 -5.78 19.13 -5.69
CA GLU A 82 -7.17 19.25 -5.20
C GLU A 82 -7.67 17.92 -4.65
N TYR A 83 -7.35 16.80 -5.31
CA TYR A 83 -7.64 15.46 -4.83
C TYR A 83 -6.99 15.21 -3.47
N CYS A 84 -5.72 15.57 -3.30
CA CYS A 84 -5.03 15.41 -2.03
C CYS A 84 -5.68 16.26 -0.93
N TRP A 85 -6.01 17.52 -1.23
CA TRP A 85 -6.67 18.41 -0.28
C TRP A 85 -8.03 17.86 0.19
N LYS A 86 -8.88 17.43 -0.74
CA LYS A 86 -10.22 16.88 -0.43
C LYS A 86 -10.18 15.63 0.42
N ASN A 87 -9.14 14.81 0.24
CA ASN A 87 -9.02 13.49 0.87
C ASN A 87 -8.05 13.45 2.05
N PHE A 88 -7.56 14.61 2.52
CA PHE A 88 -6.56 14.72 3.59
C PHE A 88 -5.29 13.90 3.30
N LEU A 89 -4.75 14.02 2.09
CA LEU A 89 -3.53 13.34 1.66
C LEU A 89 -2.38 14.33 1.51
N SER A 90 -1.16 13.89 1.81
CA SER A 90 0.07 14.62 1.52
C SER A 90 0.43 14.51 0.04
N ALA A 91 0.27 15.62 -0.71
CA ALA A 91 0.67 15.68 -2.11
C ALA A 91 2.17 15.39 -2.31
N GLN A 92 3.01 15.79 -1.34
CA GLN A 92 4.43 15.46 -1.35
C GLN A 92 4.65 13.96 -1.23
N SER A 93 4.00 13.30 -0.25
CA SER A 93 4.14 11.86 -0.06
C SER A 93 3.67 11.08 -1.29
N MET A 94 2.56 11.48 -1.91
CA MET A 94 2.07 10.86 -3.15
C MET A 94 3.09 10.92 -4.30
N LYS A 95 3.75 12.06 -4.48
CA LYS A 95 4.82 12.20 -5.48
C LYS A 95 6.04 11.33 -5.19
N VAL A 96 6.44 11.22 -3.91
CA VAL A 96 7.54 10.31 -3.53
C VAL A 96 7.15 8.86 -3.77
N ILE A 97 5.92 8.46 -3.42
CA ILE A 97 5.40 7.11 -3.69
C ILE A 97 5.43 6.82 -5.19
N ASP A 98 4.97 7.75 -6.03
CA ASP A 98 5.02 7.60 -7.50
C ASP A 98 6.45 7.41 -8.02
N SER A 99 7.39 8.21 -7.51
CA SER A 99 8.81 8.11 -7.87
C SER A 99 9.40 6.74 -7.48
N LEU A 100 9.14 6.27 -6.25
CA LEU A 100 9.63 4.99 -5.77
C LEU A 100 9.03 3.80 -6.52
N ARG A 101 7.73 3.87 -6.86
CA ARG A 101 7.09 2.85 -7.70
C ARG A 101 7.81 2.68 -9.03
N ARG A 102 8.16 3.79 -9.70
CA ARG A 102 8.92 3.77 -10.97
C ARG A 102 10.32 3.19 -10.78
N GLU A 103 11.00 3.56 -9.69
CA GLU A 103 12.33 3.04 -9.37
C GLU A 103 12.30 1.52 -9.14
N PHE A 104 11.40 1.03 -8.28
CA PHE A 104 11.24 -0.40 -8.03
C PHE A 104 10.86 -1.18 -9.28
N TYR A 105 9.96 -0.64 -10.10
CA TYR A 105 9.62 -1.26 -11.38
C TYR A 105 10.84 -1.35 -12.31
N SER A 106 11.64 -0.28 -12.43
CA SER A 106 12.86 -0.28 -13.22
C SER A 106 13.85 -1.34 -12.73
N LEU A 107 14.04 -1.43 -11.42
CA LEU A 107 14.94 -2.43 -10.84
C LEU A 107 14.47 -3.86 -11.11
N LEU A 108 13.17 -4.14 -10.97
CA LEU A 108 12.62 -5.46 -11.28
C LEU A 108 12.80 -5.82 -12.76
N LYS A 109 12.63 -4.83 -13.65
CA LYS A 109 12.90 -4.99 -15.08
C LYS A 109 14.38 -5.29 -15.35
N ASP A 110 15.29 -4.55 -14.73
CA ASP A 110 16.75 -4.75 -14.89
C ASP A 110 17.21 -6.13 -14.40
N THR A 111 16.51 -6.71 -13.42
CA THR A 111 16.77 -8.08 -12.96
C THR A 111 16.19 -9.18 -13.86
N GLY A 112 15.38 -8.83 -14.87
CA GLY A 112 14.68 -9.79 -15.72
C GLY A 112 13.50 -10.51 -15.04
N LEU A 113 13.08 -10.06 -13.86
CA LEU A 113 11.89 -10.60 -13.16
C LEU A 113 10.57 -10.10 -13.77
N VAL A 114 10.62 -8.97 -14.47
CA VAL A 114 9.49 -8.35 -15.14
C VAL A 114 9.85 -8.13 -16.59
N ASP A 115 9.06 -8.71 -17.49
CA ASP A 115 9.23 -8.50 -18.92
C ASP A 115 8.86 -7.07 -19.32
N SER A 116 9.32 -6.64 -20.50
CA SER A 116 8.96 -5.31 -21.03
C SER A 116 7.45 -5.12 -21.25
N ASN A 117 6.67 -6.21 -21.30
CA ASN A 117 5.22 -6.18 -21.40
C ASN A 117 4.59 -6.05 -20.00
N SER A 118 4.26 -4.82 -19.60
CA SER A 118 3.66 -4.53 -18.29
C SER A 118 2.30 -5.19 -18.02
N THR A 119 1.60 -5.64 -19.07
CA THR A 119 0.27 -6.26 -19.00
C THR A 119 0.28 -7.67 -18.40
N THR A 120 1.38 -8.41 -18.49
CA THR A 120 1.45 -9.78 -17.95
C THR A 120 1.55 -9.79 -16.42
N CYS A 121 2.30 -8.84 -15.85
CA CYS A 121 2.55 -8.78 -14.40
C CYS A 121 1.40 -8.17 -13.57
N ASN A 122 0.24 -7.91 -14.20
CA ASN A 122 -0.89 -7.21 -13.57
C ASN A 122 -2.25 -7.87 -13.80
N THR A 123 -2.28 -9.12 -14.27
CA THR A 123 -3.54 -9.86 -14.51
C THR A 123 -4.42 -9.94 -13.25
N TRP A 124 -3.82 -10.01 -12.05
CA TRP A 124 -4.50 -10.16 -10.77
C TRP A 124 -4.39 -8.93 -9.88
N SER A 125 -4.08 -7.76 -10.45
CA SER A 125 -3.91 -6.51 -9.68
C SER A 125 -5.19 -5.97 -9.04
N TYR A 126 -6.36 -6.53 -9.37
CA TYR A 126 -7.65 -6.22 -8.73
C TYR A 126 -8.14 -7.35 -7.82
N ASP A 127 -7.44 -8.50 -7.76
CA ASP A 127 -7.78 -9.58 -6.84
C ASP A 127 -7.20 -9.28 -5.45
N GLU A 128 -8.07 -8.79 -4.56
CA GLU A 128 -7.63 -8.39 -3.23
C GLU A 128 -7.17 -9.56 -2.34
N HIS A 129 -7.58 -10.80 -2.63
CA HIS A 129 -7.14 -11.96 -1.85
C HIS A 129 -5.67 -12.27 -2.15
N ILE A 130 -5.29 -12.24 -3.43
CA ILE A 130 -3.90 -12.41 -3.85
C ILE A 130 -3.03 -11.27 -3.30
N ILE A 131 -3.49 -10.03 -3.40
CA ILE A 131 -2.76 -8.87 -2.85
C ILE A 131 -2.56 -9.02 -1.34
N ARG A 132 -3.60 -9.37 -0.59
CA ARG A 132 -3.50 -9.63 0.86
C ARG A 132 -2.54 -10.77 1.18
N ALA A 133 -2.55 -11.85 0.40
CA ALA A 133 -1.64 -12.98 0.59
C ALA A 133 -0.18 -12.57 0.41
N VAL A 134 0.13 -11.79 -0.64
CA VAL A 134 1.48 -11.27 -0.88
C VAL A 134 1.91 -10.30 0.22
N ILE A 135 1.03 -9.40 0.67
CA ILE A 135 1.32 -8.48 1.79
C ILE A 135 1.58 -9.27 3.08
N CYS A 136 0.72 -10.23 3.41
CA CYS A 136 0.85 -11.07 4.59
C CYS A 136 2.20 -11.82 4.59
N TYR A 137 2.58 -12.42 3.47
CA TYR A 137 3.88 -13.08 3.34
C TYR A 137 5.04 -12.09 3.45
N GLY A 138 4.89 -10.90 2.85
CA GLY A 138 5.81 -9.77 2.94
C GLY A 138 6.08 -9.35 4.38
N LEU A 139 5.03 -9.21 5.19
CA LEU A 139 5.09 -8.68 6.55
C LEU A 139 5.26 -9.76 7.63
N TYR A 140 5.08 -11.04 7.31
CA TYR A 140 5.36 -12.13 8.24
C TYR A 140 6.79 -12.03 8.81
N PRO A 141 6.98 -12.17 10.14
CA PRO A 141 6.02 -12.66 11.15
C PRO A 141 5.18 -11.58 11.88
N GLY A 142 5.01 -10.38 11.32
CA GLY A 142 4.21 -9.30 11.89
C GLY A 142 2.70 -9.57 11.88
N ILE A 143 2.27 -10.54 12.69
CA ILE A 143 0.88 -10.98 12.84
C ILE A 143 0.36 -10.71 14.25
N CYS A 144 -0.94 -10.40 14.36
CA CYS A 144 -1.63 -10.28 15.63
C CYS A 144 -3.00 -10.96 15.56
N SER A 145 -3.44 -11.52 16.69
CA SER A 145 -4.77 -12.07 16.89
C SER A 145 -5.64 -11.04 17.60
N VAL A 146 -6.83 -10.78 17.04
CA VAL A 146 -7.87 -10.01 17.72
C VAL A 146 -8.55 -10.94 18.74
N VAL A 147 -8.49 -10.57 20.01
CA VAL A 147 -9.18 -11.29 21.10
C VAL A 147 -10.35 -10.44 21.56
N HIS A 148 -11.56 -10.96 21.37
CA HIS A 148 -12.78 -10.31 21.83
C HIS A 148 -13.04 -10.66 23.30
N ASN A 149 -13.16 -9.62 24.13
CA ASN A 149 -13.64 -9.68 25.51
C ASN A 149 -15.08 -9.15 25.57
N GLU A 150 -15.80 -9.40 26.67
CA GLU A 150 -17.22 -9.02 26.82
C GLU A 150 -17.54 -7.54 26.52
N LYS A 151 -16.57 -6.63 26.68
CA LYS A 151 -16.73 -5.17 26.46
C LYS A 151 -15.62 -4.51 25.65
N SER A 152 -14.62 -5.27 25.18
CA SER A 152 -13.44 -4.71 24.51
C SER A 152 -12.80 -5.73 23.58
N PHE A 153 -11.88 -5.28 22.72
CA PHE A 153 -10.97 -6.17 22.01
C PHE A 153 -9.52 -5.85 22.41
N SER A 154 -8.67 -6.86 22.43
CA SER A 154 -7.23 -6.72 22.63
C SER A 154 -6.49 -7.38 21.47
N LEU A 155 -5.37 -6.80 21.05
CA LEU A 155 -4.48 -7.42 20.07
C LEU A 155 -3.41 -8.22 20.82
N LYS A 156 -3.23 -9.49 20.46
CA LYS A 156 -2.14 -10.33 20.97
C LYS A 156 -1.22 -10.73 19.84
N THR A 157 0.07 -10.56 20.02
CA THR A 157 1.11 -11.01 19.08
C THR A 157 1.62 -12.40 19.46
N MET A 158 2.40 -13.03 18.59
CA MET A 158 3.06 -14.31 18.94
C MET A 158 4.04 -14.17 20.11
N GLU A 159 4.56 -12.96 20.36
CA GLU A 159 5.49 -12.69 21.45
C GLU A 159 4.78 -12.62 22.82
N ASP A 160 3.48 -12.31 22.84
CA ASP A 160 2.65 -12.26 24.05
C ASP A 160 2.19 -13.65 24.56
N GLY A 161 2.60 -14.71 23.85
CA GLY A 161 2.13 -16.10 24.04
C GLY A 161 3.16 -17.08 24.59
N GLN A 162 4.28 -16.61 25.17
CA GLN A 162 5.19 -17.43 25.99
C GLN A 162 4.90 -17.27 27.48
#